data_AF-A0ABD1EI94-F1
#
_entry.id   AF-A0ABD1EI94-F1
#
_cell.length_a   1.000
_cell.length_b   1.000
_cell.length_c   1.000
_cell.angle_alpha   90.00
_cell.angle_beta   90.00
_cell.angle_gamma   90.00
#
_symmetry.space_group_name_H-M   'P 1'
#
loop_
_entity.id
_entity.type
_entity.pdbx_description
1 polymer ?
#
loop_
_entity_poly.entity_id
_entity_poly.type
_entity_poly.pdbx_seq_one_letter_code
_entity_poly.pdbx_strand_id
1 'polypeptide(L)'
;MSADGMLMADKLIRSLTEKGTILSTSIRMAKLTTNKERVDLAYDLLAENLLLPHLSVDVKSDVKSQEFREKGNEMFKEKKFREAHEFYTKSLVYANSNIELSLAFANRSAVLFHKKLYVECLHDIKMALQYDYPEHLKPKIQSRETKAKELMVDQFKIEFNTEPPTISEENQNPLIQAASKSIKLEYTEELGRHVIATTDLKPGEIIAIERPFCQILKNEIFSHCHHCLKLCYILKPCPNCTQALFCSDICQTDANLIYHQYECPILYSFVKWDLQHRLLHLRIVISATKKYDDINKYLSEPNAIYRSDSYKEIHNLVSNTAQRSVSDLFDRAIHAACFYHLLKTFTGFFKNTSEQHENTFKELVLYQMQIGPCNFHEITETKTSDRTSDDLVSQQEIGDGAYSFLSMFNHSCCPNVVRYGYGPLTILITLDSIKAGEQCFDNYGYHYAVMPKKERKARLKKQYFFNCSCIACVENYKMYDFLSVIPDRNLTLSDKDTRALINHNLKEAKKIFRKLRGKIEIAGAQKPNANLGELQEGMKQCLFIFETIKTPI
;
A
#
# COMPACT_ATOMS: atom_id res chain seq x y z
N MET A 1 -21.16 -16.78 2.94
CA MET A 1 -21.43 -16.14 4.24
C MET A 1 -22.07 -17.19 5.15
N SER A 2 -21.26 -17.82 5.98
CA SER A 2 -21.73 -18.73 7.05
C SER A 2 -21.97 -17.93 8.33
N ALA A 3 -22.65 -18.53 9.31
CA ALA A 3 -22.94 -17.97 10.64
C ALA A 3 -21.68 -17.60 11.50
N ASP A 4 -20.49 -17.61 10.90
CA ASP A 4 -19.18 -17.34 11.50
C ASP A 4 -18.63 -15.93 11.23
N GLY A 5 -19.34 -15.09 10.47
CA GLY A 5 -18.87 -13.79 9.99
C GLY A 5 -18.79 -12.64 11.01
N MET A 6 -18.76 -12.94 12.31
CA MET A 6 -18.64 -11.93 13.37
C MET A 6 -17.16 -11.76 13.76
N LEU A 7 -16.68 -10.50 13.81
CA LEU A 7 -15.30 -10.18 14.14
C LEU A 7 -14.93 -10.75 15.53
N MET A 8 -13.66 -11.09 15.74
CA MET A 8 -13.23 -11.66 17.02
C MET A 8 -13.48 -10.70 18.19
N ALA A 9 -13.30 -9.40 17.97
CA ALA A 9 -13.63 -8.37 18.94
C ALA A 9 -15.12 -8.42 19.33
N ASP A 10 -16.02 -8.55 18.37
CA ASP A 10 -17.46 -8.66 18.61
C ASP A 10 -17.81 -9.96 19.37
N LYS A 11 -17.15 -11.09 19.06
CA LYS A 11 -17.30 -12.36 19.80
C LYS A 11 -16.93 -12.19 21.27
N LEU A 12 -15.80 -11.53 21.55
CA LEU A 12 -15.37 -11.28 22.93
C LEU A 12 -16.31 -10.29 23.64
N ILE A 13 -16.66 -9.17 23.01
CA ILE A 13 -17.56 -8.16 23.58
C ILE A 13 -18.91 -8.80 23.93
N ARG A 14 -19.45 -9.65 23.05
CA ARG A 14 -20.69 -10.38 23.31
C ARG A 14 -20.57 -11.30 24.53
N SER A 15 -19.51 -12.11 24.62
CA SER A 15 -19.28 -13.00 25.76
C SER A 15 -19.17 -12.23 27.09
N LEU A 16 -18.43 -11.11 27.08
CA LEU A 16 -18.31 -10.24 28.26
C LEU A 16 -19.63 -9.57 28.65
N THR A 17 -20.48 -9.27 27.67
CA THR A 17 -21.82 -8.71 27.90
C THR A 17 -22.75 -9.76 28.52
N GLU A 18 -22.76 -10.98 27.97
CA GLU A 18 -23.56 -12.10 28.48
C GLU A 18 -23.15 -12.50 29.90
N LYS A 19 -21.85 -12.40 30.22
CA LYS A 19 -21.31 -12.62 31.58
C LYS A 19 -21.46 -11.43 32.53
N GLY A 20 -21.95 -10.29 32.06
CA GLY A 20 -22.09 -9.06 32.86
C GLY A 20 -20.76 -8.40 33.27
N THR A 21 -19.63 -8.78 32.67
CA THR A 21 -18.29 -8.29 33.05
C THR A 21 -17.79 -7.12 32.20
N ILE A 22 -18.47 -6.78 31.10
CA ILE A 22 -18.04 -5.75 30.13
C ILE A 22 -17.69 -4.39 30.78
N LEU A 23 -18.49 -3.92 31.73
CA LEU A 23 -18.24 -2.66 32.43
C LEU A 23 -16.96 -2.73 33.27
N SER A 24 -16.80 -3.82 34.03
CA SER A 24 -15.61 -4.03 34.87
C SER A 24 -14.34 -4.16 34.02
N THR A 25 -14.43 -4.83 32.87
CA THR A 25 -13.34 -4.94 31.89
C THR A 25 -12.98 -3.58 31.30
N SER A 26 -13.97 -2.78 30.93
CA SER A 26 -13.76 -1.41 30.43
C SER A 26 -13.02 -0.54 31.46
N ILE A 27 -13.43 -0.61 32.74
CA ILE A 27 -12.76 0.09 33.84
C ILE A 27 -11.32 -0.40 34.04
N ARG A 28 -11.08 -1.72 33.97
CA ARG A 28 -9.72 -2.29 34.04
C ARG A 28 -8.85 -1.78 32.89
N MET A 29 -9.35 -1.85 31.65
CA MET A 29 -8.66 -1.41 30.45
C MET A 29 -8.28 0.08 30.51
N ALA A 30 -9.18 0.93 31.03
CA ALA A 30 -8.94 2.37 31.18
C ALA A 30 -7.82 2.71 32.18
N LYS A 31 -7.51 1.82 33.13
CA LYS A 31 -6.45 2.02 34.14
C LYS A 31 -5.07 1.58 33.66
N LEU A 32 -4.98 0.80 32.58
CA LEU A 32 -3.70 0.30 32.06
C LEU A 32 -2.91 1.42 31.38
N THR A 33 -1.62 1.51 31.69
CA THR A 33 -0.77 2.61 31.21
C THR A 33 0.08 2.17 30.02
N THR A 34 0.45 0.89 29.93
CA THR A 34 1.30 0.34 28.85
C THR A 34 0.49 -0.40 27.78
N ASN A 35 1.03 -0.51 26.57
CA ASN A 35 0.39 -1.34 25.53
C ASN A 35 0.55 -2.82 25.84
N LYS A 36 1.68 -3.25 26.40
CA LYS A 36 1.91 -4.63 26.85
C LYS A 36 0.82 -5.11 27.80
N GLU A 37 0.48 -4.33 28.83
CA GLU A 37 -0.59 -4.70 29.78
C GLU A 37 -1.95 -4.84 29.08
N ARG A 38 -2.25 -3.96 28.11
CA ARG A 38 -3.50 -4.01 27.34
C ARG A 38 -3.57 -5.30 26.53
N VAL A 39 -2.46 -5.69 25.89
CA VAL A 39 -2.35 -6.94 25.13
C VAL A 39 -2.49 -8.15 26.04
N ASP A 40 -1.85 -8.15 27.21
CA ASP A 40 -1.98 -9.24 28.18
C ASP A 40 -3.41 -9.39 28.69
N LEU A 41 -4.07 -8.28 29.07
CA LEU A 41 -5.47 -8.32 29.45
C LEU A 41 -6.35 -8.90 28.32
N ALA A 42 -6.13 -8.46 27.08
CA ALA A 42 -6.90 -8.99 25.95
C ALA A 42 -6.62 -10.49 25.72
N TYR A 43 -5.37 -10.94 25.88
CA TYR A 43 -4.98 -12.34 25.76
C TYR A 43 -5.66 -13.20 26.82
N ASP A 44 -5.62 -12.78 28.08
CA ASP A 44 -6.27 -13.49 29.20
C ASP A 44 -7.78 -13.60 28.98
N LEU A 45 -8.42 -12.50 28.57
CA LEU A 45 -9.85 -12.49 28.26
C LEU A 45 -10.19 -13.42 27.09
N LEU A 46 -9.38 -13.46 26.03
CA LEU A 46 -9.58 -14.43 24.94
C LEU A 46 -9.45 -15.87 25.44
N ALA A 47 -8.46 -16.15 26.29
CA ALA A 47 -8.24 -17.48 26.86
C ALA A 47 -9.41 -17.94 27.75
N GLU A 48 -9.82 -17.10 28.71
CA GLU A 48 -10.93 -17.34 29.65
C GLU A 48 -12.28 -17.54 28.93
N ASN A 49 -12.42 -17.00 27.72
CA ASN A 49 -13.62 -17.12 26.91
C ASN A 49 -13.49 -18.17 25.79
N LEU A 50 -12.38 -18.92 25.72
CA LEU A 50 -12.12 -19.93 24.68
C LEU A 50 -12.15 -19.35 23.26
N LEU A 51 -11.66 -18.12 23.10
CA LEU A 51 -11.66 -17.36 21.84
C LEU A 51 -10.25 -17.17 21.25
N LEU A 52 -9.21 -17.77 21.83
CA LEU A 52 -7.87 -17.75 21.23
C LEU A 52 -7.90 -18.43 19.84
N PRO A 53 -7.27 -17.83 18.82
CA PRO A 53 -7.30 -18.36 17.47
C PRO A 53 -6.53 -19.68 17.38
N HIS A 54 -7.19 -20.74 16.91
CA HIS A 54 -6.53 -21.99 16.57
C HIS A 54 -5.84 -21.91 15.20
N LEU A 55 -4.82 -22.74 15.02
CA LEU A 55 -4.12 -22.87 13.75
C LEU A 55 -5.08 -23.38 12.66
N SER A 56 -5.34 -22.55 11.67
CA SER A 56 -5.95 -22.95 10.41
C SER A 56 -4.86 -23.23 9.39
N VAL A 57 -4.90 -24.41 8.78
CA VAL A 57 -3.93 -24.84 7.77
C VAL A 57 -4.62 -25.00 6.43
N ASP A 58 -3.98 -24.50 5.39
CA ASP A 58 -4.29 -24.83 4.00
C ASP A 58 -3.02 -25.34 3.34
N VAL A 59 -3.08 -26.58 2.87
CA VAL A 59 -1.92 -27.31 2.35
C VAL A 59 -1.98 -27.40 0.83
N LYS A 60 -0.81 -27.54 0.22
CA LYS A 60 -0.68 -27.92 -1.19
C LYS A 60 -1.42 -29.24 -1.43
N SER A 61 -2.15 -29.31 -2.53
CA SER A 61 -3.04 -30.40 -2.90
C SER A 61 -3.14 -30.45 -4.41
N ASP A 62 -2.68 -31.56 -5.01
CA ASP A 62 -2.77 -31.79 -6.45
C ASP A 62 -4.21 -31.80 -6.94
N VAL A 63 -5.16 -32.27 -6.12
CA VAL A 63 -6.60 -32.21 -6.40
C VAL A 63 -7.04 -30.75 -6.57
N LYS A 64 -6.72 -29.88 -5.60
CA LYS A 64 -7.03 -28.44 -5.71
C LYS A 64 -6.29 -27.79 -6.87
N SER A 65 -5.03 -28.17 -7.12
CA SER A 65 -4.27 -27.69 -8.28
C SER A 65 -5.00 -28.00 -9.58
N GLN A 66 -5.45 -29.24 -9.76
CA GLN A 66 -6.21 -29.68 -10.92
C GLN A 66 -7.54 -28.93 -11.05
N GLU A 67 -8.31 -28.79 -9.97
CA GLU A 67 -9.57 -28.03 -9.97
C GLU A 67 -9.38 -26.58 -10.45
N PHE A 68 -8.34 -25.89 -9.97
CA PHE A 68 -8.04 -24.54 -10.44
C PHE A 68 -7.52 -24.51 -11.87
N ARG A 69 -6.75 -25.51 -12.29
CA ARG A 69 -6.30 -25.66 -13.68
C ARG A 69 -7.48 -25.85 -14.64
N GLU A 70 -8.47 -26.65 -14.25
CA GLU A 70 -9.70 -26.86 -15.02
C GLU A 70 -10.52 -25.57 -15.15
N LYS A 71 -10.72 -24.82 -14.07
CA LYS A 71 -11.33 -23.47 -14.12
C LYS A 71 -10.55 -22.51 -15.00
N GLY A 72 -9.22 -22.55 -14.94
CA GLY A 72 -8.36 -21.77 -15.83
C GLY A 72 -8.55 -22.14 -17.30
N ASN A 73 -8.75 -23.42 -17.61
CA ASN A 73 -9.05 -23.89 -18.98
C ASN A 73 -10.40 -23.35 -19.48
N GLU A 74 -11.42 -23.29 -18.62
CA GLU A 74 -12.73 -22.71 -18.94
C GLU A 74 -12.59 -21.24 -19.29
N MET A 75 -11.97 -20.45 -18.41
CA MET A 75 -11.76 -19.01 -18.63
C MET A 75 -10.91 -18.75 -19.88
N PHE A 76 -9.90 -19.58 -20.15
CA PHE A 76 -9.08 -19.48 -21.33
C PHE A 76 -9.87 -19.71 -22.62
N LYS A 77 -10.76 -20.72 -22.65
CA LYS A 77 -11.65 -20.97 -23.81
C LYS A 77 -12.60 -19.79 -24.06
N GLU A 78 -13.07 -19.16 -23.00
CA GLU A 78 -13.91 -17.94 -23.06
C GLU A 78 -13.11 -16.67 -23.42
N LYS A 79 -11.78 -16.78 -23.62
CA LYS A 79 -10.86 -15.64 -23.85
C LYS A 79 -10.82 -14.64 -22.68
N LYS A 80 -11.25 -15.06 -21.50
CA LYS A 80 -11.10 -14.35 -20.22
C LYS A 80 -9.70 -14.57 -19.67
N PHE A 81 -8.72 -13.93 -20.31
CA PHE A 81 -7.30 -14.21 -20.08
C PHE A 81 -6.80 -13.81 -18.69
N ARG A 82 -7.37 -12.76 -18.08
CA ARG A 82 -7.02 -12.35 -16.72
C ARG A 82 -7.43 -13.40 -15.71
N GLU A 83 -8.68 -13.83 -15.77
CA GLU A 83 -9.23 -14.86 -14.89
C GLU A 83 -8.53 -16.21 -15.14
N ALA A 84 -8.23 -16.55 -16.40
CA ALA A 84 -7.44 -17.73 -16.72
C ALA A 84 -6.04 -17.69 -16.08
N HIS A 85 -5.35 -16.54 -16.16
CA HIS A 85 -4.05 -16.34 -15.54
C HIS A 85 -4.11 -16.51 -14.02
N GLU A 86 -5.10 -15.90 -13.37
CA GLU A 86 -5.32 -16.00 -11.92
C GLU A 86 -5.54 -17.46 -11.51
N PHE A 87 -6.41 -18.20 -12.22
CA PHE A 87 -6.67 -19.62 -11.93
C PHE A 87 -5.45 -20.52 -12.17
N TYR A 88 -4.68 -20.30 -13.23
CA TYR A 88 -3.45 -21.08 -13.44
C TYR A 88 -2.37 -20.74 -12.40
N THR A 89 -2.27 -19.49 -11.97
CA THR A 89 -1.38 -19.10 -10.87
C THR A 89 -1.82 -19.73 -9.56
N LYS A 90 -3.13 -19.80 -9.31
CA LYS A 90 -3.68 -20.51 -8.15
C LYS A 90 -3.44 -22.03 -8.22
N SER A 91 -3.50 -22.63 -9.42
CA SER A 91 -3.10 -24.02 -9.62
C SER A 91 -1.64 -24.24 -9.20
N LEU A 92 -0.71 -23.38 -9.63
CA LEU A 92 0.70 -23.43 -9.18
C LEU A 92 0.85 -23.32 -7.66
N VAL A 93 0.07 -22.46 -7.01
CA VAL A 93 0.08 -22.31 -5.54
C VAL A 93 -0.23 -23.62 -4.83
N TYR A 94 -1.19 -24.40 -5.33
CA TYR A 94 -1.62 -25.66 -4.72
C TYR A 94 -0.85 -26.88 -5.21
N ALA A 95 -0.17 -26.83 -6.34
CA ALA A 95 0.58 -27.98 -6.86
C ALA A 95 1.62 -28.49 -5.85
N ASN A 96 1.57 -29.79 -5.58
CA ASN A 96 2.46 -30.51 -4.67
C ASN A 96 3.40 -31.44 -5.42
N SER A 97 2.94 -32.09 -6.49
CA SER A 97 3.79 -32.90 -7.37
C SER A 97 4.41 -32.09 -8.50
N ASN A 98 5.57 -32.58 -8.97
CA ASN A 98 6.22 -32.08 -10.18
C ASN A 98 5.30 -32.12 -11.41
N ILE A 99 4.45 -33.15 -11.51
CA ILE A 99 3.51 -33.29 -12.64
C ILE A 99 2.52 -32.12 -12.61
N GLU A 100 1.85 -31.86 -11.49
CA GLU A 100 0.89 -30.75 -11.43
C GLU A 100 1.56 -29.37 -11.57
N LEU A 101 2.77 -29.19 -11.01
CA LEU A 101 3.57 -27.98 -11.25
C LEU A 101 3.83 -27.78 -12.75
N SER A 102 4.29 -28.84 -13.44
CA SER A 102 4.61 -28.79 -14.86
C SER A 102 3.40 -28.42 -15.72
N LEU A 103 2.23 -29.01 -15.42
CA LEU A 103 0.98 -28.76 -16.12
C LEU A 103 0.49 -27.32 -15.89
N ALA A 104 0.56 -26.84 -14.65
CA ALA A 104 0.14 -25.48 -14.32
C ALA A 104 1.01 -24.41 -15.00
N PHE A 105 2.34 -24.59 -15.05
CA PHE A 105 3.24 -23.73 -15.82
C PHE A 105 2.94 -23.78 -17.32
N ALA A 106 2.74 -24.99 -17.88
CA ALA A 106 2.37 -25.16 -19.29
C ALA A 106 1.02 -24.50 -19.63
N ASN A 107 0.08 -24.47 -18.70
CA ASN A 107 -1.20 -23.79 -18.87
C ASN A 107 -1.05 -22.26 -18.79
N ARG A 108 -0.31 -21.74 -17.80
CA ARG A 108 -0.08 -20.30 -17.65
C ARG A 108 0.69 -19.71 -18.84
N SER A 109 1.70 -20.41 -19.37
CA SER A 109 2.40 -19.99 -20.60
C SER A 109 1.47 -19.84 -21.81
N ALA A 110 0.31 -20.51 -21.84
CA ALA A 110 -0.68 -20.31 -22.89
C ALA A 110 -1.25 -18.90 -22.84
N VAL A 111 -1.62 -18.41 -21.66
CA VAL A 111 -2.12 -17.04 -21.49
C VAL A 111 -1.05 -16.03 -21.87
N LEU A 112 0.18 -16.23 -21.37
CA LEU A 112 1.31 -15.34 -21.63
C LEU A 112 1.59 -15.22 -23.14
N PHE A 113 1.57 -16.35 -23.86
CA PHE A 113 1.69 -16.36 -25.31
C PHE A 113 0.59 -15.54 -26.01
N HIS A 114 -0.68 -15.75 -25.65
CA HIS A 114 -1.80 -15.03 -26.24
C HIS A 114 -1.77 -13.53 -25.95
N LYS A 115 -1.13 -13.14 -24.85
CA LYS A 115 -0.96 -11.75 -24.41
C LYS A 115 0.38 -11.14 -24.83
N LYS A 116 1.10 -11.79 -25.77
CA LYS A 116 2.38 -11.36 -26.33
C LYS A 116 3.49 -11.16 -25.29
N LEU A 117 3.34 -11.79 -24.13
CA LEU A 117 4.36 -11.89 -23.09
C LEU A 117 5.23 -13.11 -23.39
N TYR A 118 5.96 -13.07 -24.49
CA TYR A 118 6.74 -14.21 -25.02
C TYR A 118 7.95 -14.55 -24.16
N VAL A 119 8.64 -13.57 -23.58
CA VAL A 119 9.75 -13.80 -22.63
C VAL A 119 9.25 -14.55 -21.39
N GLU A 120 8.13 -14.11 -20.82
CA GLU A 120 7.46 -14.73 -19.69
C GLU A 120 6.89 -16.11 -20.06
N CYS A 121 6.32 -16.25 -21.26
CA CYS A 121 5.87 -17.53 -21.80
C CYS A 121 7.02 -18.54 -21.87
N LEU A 122 8.17 -18.15 -22.42
CA LEU A 122 9.36 -18.99 -22.52
C LEU A 122 9.90 -19.36 -21.14
N HIS A 123 9.82 -18.45 -20.16
CA HIS A 123 10.16 -18.76 -18.77
C HIS A 123 9.28 -19.89 -18.23
N ASP A 124 7.96 -19.76 -18.32
CA ASP A 124 7.03 -20.79 -17.85
C ASP A 124 7.17 -22.12 -18.62
N ILE A 125 7.45 -22.09 -19.92
CA ILE A 125 7.74 -23.30 -20.71
C ILE A 125 8.99 -24.00 -20.18
N LYS A 126 10.06 -23.24 -19.91
CA LYS A 126 11.28 -23.78 -19.31
C LYS A 126 10.99 -24.41 -17.96
N MET A 127 10.21 -23.73 -17.11
CA MET A 127 9.82 -24.28 -15.81
C MET A 127 9.00 -25.56 -15.98
N ALA A 128 8.03 -25.60 -16.89
CA ALA A 128 7.24 -26.79 -17.16
C ALA A 128 8.13 -27.98 -17.55
N LEU A 129 9.07 -27.80 -18.48
CA LEU A 129 9.98 -28.84 -18.97
C LEU A 129 11.07 -29.24 -17.97
N GLN A 130 11.34 -28.42 -16.94
CA GLN A 130 12.26 -28.75 -15.86
C GLN A 130 11.67 -29.77 -14.87
N TYR A 131 10.35 -29.89 -14.81
CA TYR A 131 9.62 -30.87 -14.00
C TYR A 131 9.14 -32.05 -14.85
N ASP A 132 8.32 -32.92 -14.25
CA ASP A 132 7.83 -34.18 -14.85
C ASP A 132 6.69 -33.94 -15.87
N TYR A 133 6.93 -33.09 -16.87
CA TYR A 133 5.96 -32.78 -17.92
C TYR A 133 5.69 -33.98 -18.84
N PRO A 134 4.43 -34.39 -19.05
CA PRO A 134 4.11 -35.62 -19.79
C PRO A 134 4.64 -35.62 -21.23
N GLU A 135 5.35 -36.69 -21.63
CA GLU A 135 5.96 -36.83 -22.97
C GLU A 135 4.97 -36.62 -24.11
N HIS A 136 3.76 -37.18 -24.00
CA HIS A 136 2.72 -37.07 -25.01
C HIS A 136 2.21 -35.63 -25.21
N LEU A 137 2.47 -34.71 -24.26
CA LEU A 137 2.11 -33.30 -24.35
C LEU A 137 3.27 -32.40 -24.79
N LYS A 138 4.52 -32.90 -24.85
CA LYS A 138 5.70 -32.13 -25.26
C LYS A 138 5.59 -31.49 -26.65
N PRO A 139 5.07 -32.15 -27.69
CA PRO A 139 4.94 -31.53 -29.01
C PRO A 139 4.15 -30.21 -28.97
N LYS A 140 3.12 -30.14 -28.12
CA LYS A 140 2.27 -28.94 -27.96
C LYS A 140 3.03 -27.77 -27.35
N ILE A 141 3.82 -28.02 -26.29
CA ILE A 141 4.56 -26.95 -25.61
C ILE A 141 5.78 -26.51 -26.43
N GLN A 142 6.45 -27.44 -27.11
CA GLN A 142 7.55 -27.13 -28.03
C GLN A 142 7.09 -26.29 -29.23
N SER A 143 5.91 -26.60 -29.79
CA SER A 143 5.32 -25.75 -30.84
C SER A 143 5.09 -24.32 -30.38
N ARG A 144 4.61 -24.12 -29.13
CA ARG A 144 4.46 -22.79 -28.53
C ARG A 144 5.81 -22.13 -28.30
N GLU A 145 6.80 -22.88 -27.83
CA GLU A 145 8.16 -22.39 -27.58
C GLU A 145 8.79 -21.83 -28.86
N THR A 146 8.76 -22.60 -29.96
CA THR A 146 9.28 -22.17 -31.26
C THR A 146 8.59 -20.89 -31.73
N LYS A 147 7.25 -20.86 -31.71
CA LYS A 147 6.49 -19.66 -32.10
C LYS A 147 6.77 -18.46 -31.21
N ALA A 148 6.94 -18.66 -29.90
CA ALA A 148 7.25 -17.58 -28.97
C ALA A 148 8.64 -17.00 -29.24
N LYS A 149 9.64 -17.82 -29.59
CA LYS A 149 10.97 -17.37 -30.02
C LYS A 149 10.92 -16.57 -31.32
N GLU A 150 10.14 -17.03 -32.30
CA GLU A 150 9.94 -16.33 -33.58
C GLU A 150 9.26 -14.96 -33.38
N LEU A 151 8.22 -14.90 -32.54
CA LEU A 151 7.42 -13.70 -32.28
C LEU A 151 7.99 -12.79 -31.20
N MET A 152 9.14 -13.13 -30.61
CA MET A 152 9.74 -12.36 -29.51
C MET A 152 10.07 -10.91 -29.90
N VAL A 153 10.20 -10.63 -31.20
CA VAL A 153 10.34 -9.27 -31.76
C VAL A 153 9.09 -8.40 -31.51
N ASP A 154 7.91 -9.02 -31.41
CA ASP A 154 6.62 -8.37 -31.14
C ASP A 154 6.22 -8.46 -29.65
N GLN A 155 7.20 -8.66 -28.76
CA GLN A 155 7.00 -8.72 -27.31
C GLN A 155 6.29 -7.48 -26.76
N PHE A 156 5.26 -7.70 -25.94
CA PHE A 156 4.66 -6.64 -25.15
C PHE A 156 5.58 -6.21 -24.00
N LYS A 157 5.75 -4.91 -23.79
CA LYS A 157 6.56 -4.36 -22.71
C LYS A 157 5.67 -3.91 -21.55
N ILE A 158 5.85 -4.55 -20.40
CA ILE A 158 5.26 -4.12 -19.13
C ILE A 158 6.16 -3.00 -18.59
N GLU A 159 5.73 -1.77 -18.78
CA GLU A 159 6.46 -0.57 -18.38
C GLU A 159 5.49 0.53 -17.97
N PHE A 160 5.97 1.43 -17.13
CA PHE A 160 5.28 2.68 -16.88
C PHE A 160 5.36 3.59 -18.11
N ASN A 161 4.38 4.47 -18.27
CA ASN A 161 4.37 5.46 -19.36
C ASN A 161 5.58 6.39 -19.32
N THR A 162 6.14 6.65 -18.13
CA THR A 162 7.43 7.33 -17.97
C THR A 162 8.31 6.60 -16.98
N GLU A 163 9.62 6.80 -17.08
CA GLU A 163 10.53 6.40 -16.02
C GLU A 163 10.23 7.16 -14.73
N PRO A 164 10.36 6.52 -13.55
CA PRO A 164 10.27 7.22 -12.28
C PRO A 164 11.30 8.35 -12.22
N PRO A 165 10.92 9.56 -11.78
CA PRO A 165 11.88 10.65 -11.64
C PRO A 165 12.90 10.35 -10.53
N THR A 166 14.00 11.08 -10.55
CA THR A 166 15.01 11.08 -9.49
C THR A 166 15.30 12.51 -9.04
N ILE A 167 15.78 12.65 -7.81
CA ILE A 167 16.38 13.89 -7.33
C ILE A 167 17.86 13.82 -7.69
N SER A 168 18.39 14.82 -8.38
CA SER A 168 19.81 14.85 -8.74
C SER A 168 20.69 15.01 -7.51
N GLU A 169 21.92 14.50 -7.57
CA GLU A 169 22.87 14.58 -6.44
C GLU A 169 23.05 16.03 -5.96
N GLU A 170 23.12 17.02 -6.87
CA GLU A 170 23.25 18.42 -6.47
C GLU A 170 22.01 19.01 -5.77
N ASN A 171 20.85 18.38 -5.93
CA ASN A 171 19.58 18.81 -5.34
C ASN A 171 19.14 17.95 -4.17
N GLN A 172 19.88 16.89 -3.83
CA GLN A 172 19.58 16.01 -2.71
C GLN A 172 19.68 16.77 -1.37
N ASN A 173 18.74 16.50 -0.46
CA ASN A 173 18.82 17.03 0.90
C ASN A 173 19.91 16.32 1.70
N PRO A 174 20.80 17.04 2.39
CA PRO A 174 21.87 16.42 3.18
C PRO A 174 21.38 15.73 4.46
N LEU A 175 20.20 16.11 4.98
CA LEU A 175 19.67 15.61 6.25
C LEU A 175 18.43 14.71 6.08
N ILE A 176 17.87 14.61 4.89
CA ILE A 176 16.64 13.83 4.66
C ILE A 176 16.83 12.97 3.41
N GLN A 177 16.94 11.65 3.60
CA GLN A 177 17.25 10.68 2.53
C GLN A 177 16.29 10.77 1.33
N ALA A 178 15.02 11.05 1.58
CA ALA A 178 13.97 11.05 0.56
C ALA A 178 13.67 12.43 -0.05
N ALA A 179 14.37 13.51 0.36
CA ALA A 179 13.96 14.87 0.02
C ALA A 179 14.95 15.61 -0.88
N SER A 180 14.47 16.66 -1.55
CA SER A 180 15.33 17.69 -2.13
C SER A 180 15.80 18.67 -1.05
N LYS A 181 16.90 19.39 -1.32
CA LYS A 181 17.42 20.47 -0.46
C LYS A 181 16.47 21.69 -0.38
N SER A 182 15.42 21.72 -1.20
CA SER A 182 14.46 22.82 -1.28
C SER A 182 13.37 22.76 -0.20
N ILE A 183 13.41 21.73 0.66
CA ILE A 183 12.55 21.59 1.84
C ILE A 183 13.39 21.20 3.07
N LYS A 184 12.86 21.43 4.27
CA LYS A 184 13.45 20.93 5.52
C LYS A 184 12.36 20.56 6.53
N LEU A 185 12.73 19.70 7.47
CA LEU A 185 11.89 19.30 8.60
C LEU A 185 12.13 20.27 9.76
N GLU A 186 11.06 20.79 10.33
CA GLU A 186 11.04 21.71 11.48
C GLU A 186 10.11 21.17 12.58
N TYR A 187 10.17 21.78 13.76
CA TYR A 187 9.29 21.48 14.89
C TYR A 187 8.82 22.76 15.58
N THR A 188 7.53 22.83 15.88
CA THR A 188 6.99 23.77 16.87
C THR A 188 6.02 23.04 17.80
N GLU A 189 5.71 23.61 18.96
CA GLU A 189 4.75 23.02 19.90
C GLU A 189 3.33 22.95 19.29
N GLU A 190 2.95 23.94 18.48
CA GLU A 190 1.61 24.05 17.91
C GLU A 190 1.37 23.10 16.72
N LEU A 191 2.41 22.89 15.89
CA LEU A 191 2.29 22.12 14.65
C LEU A 191 2.91 20.72 14.76
N GLY A 192 3.67 20.47 15.83
CA GLY A 192 4.57 19.33 15.90
C GLY A 192 5.64 19.41 14.81
N ARG A 193 6.08 18.23 14.36
CA ARG A 193 7.00 18.13 13.21
C ARG A 193 6.27 18.49 11.92
N HIS A 194 6.92 19.29 11.09
CA HIS A 194 6.34 19.73 9.83
C HIS A 194 7.41 20.08 8.79
N VAL A 195 7.04 20.04 7.52
CA VAL A 195 7.94 20.33 6.41
C VAL A 195 7.70 21.75 5.90
N ILE A 196 8.78 22.53 5.75
CA ILE A 196 8.74 23.86 5.15
C ILE A 196 9.64 23.96 3.92
N ALA A 197 9.32 24.88 3.01
CA ALA A 197 10.17 25.22 1.89
C ALA A 197 11.38 26.06 2.33
N THR A 198 12.57 25.76 1.81
CA THR A 198 13.79 26.56 2.06
C THR A 198 14.03 27.61 0.99
N THR A 199 13.36 27.48 -0.16
CA THR A 199 13.37 28.41 -1.28
C THR A 199 11.95 28.64 -1.78
N ASP A 200 11.73 29.64 -2.62
CA ASP A 200 10.49 29.72 -3.38
C ASP A 200 10.37 28.52 -4.32
N LEU A 201 9.26 27.79 -4.23
CA LEU A 201 8.93 26.65 -5.06
C LEU A 201 7.83 27.03 -6.04
N LYS A 202 7.93 26.51 -7.26
CA LYS A 202 6.94 26.67 -8.32
C LYS A 202 6.08 25.42 -8.45
N PRO A 203 4.85 25.51 -8.98
CA PRO A 203 4.05 24.33 -9.28
C PRO A 203 4.81 23.34 -10.17
N GLY A 204 4.67 22.03 -9.91
CA GLY A 204 5.29 20.96 -10.69
C GLY A 204 6.76 20.66 -10.36
N GLU A 205 7.25 21.07 -9.19
CA GLU A 205 8.60 20.75 -8.69
C GLU A 205 8.58 19.54 -7.74
N ILE A 206 9.49 18.59 -7.97
CA ILE A 206 9.62 17.39 -7.15
C ILE A 206 10.41 17.74 -5.90
N ILE A 207 9.83 17.46 -4.73
CA ILE A 207 10.42 17.80 -3.44
C ILE A 207 10.72 16.57 -2.57
N ALA A 208 10.08 15.43 -2.84
CA ALA A 208 10.39 14.18 -2.16
C ALA A 208 10.13 12.95 -3.04
N ILE A 209 10.91 11.89 -2.83
CA ILE A 209 10.79 10.58 -3.46
C ILE A 209 11.07 9.54 -2.37
N GLU A 210 10.05 8.78 -1.96
CA GLU A 210 10.16 7.83 -0.84
C GLU A 210 9.69 6.42 -1.24
N ARG A 211 10.43 5.40 -0.78
CA ARG A 211 9.95 4.02 -0.70
C ARG A 211 9.51 3.74 0.74
N PRO A 212 8.47 2.93 0.96
CA PRO A 212 8.01 2.64 2.30
C PRO A 212 9.05 1.77 3.03
N PHE A 213 9.15 1.95 4.34
CA PHE A 213 9.94 1.08 5.22
C PHE A 213 9.42 -0.37 5.16
N CYS A 214 8.10 -0.52 5.13
CA CYS A 214 7.41 -1.80 5.04
C CYS A 214 6.13 -1.65 4.23
N GLN A 215 5.73 -2.70 3.53
CA GLN A 215 4.56 -2.70 2.65
C GLN A 215 3.86 -4.07 2.64
N ILE A 216 2.56 -4.05 2.34
CA ILE A 216 1.75 -5.25 2.13
C ILE A 216 0.93 -5.13 0.86
N LEU A 217 0.67 -6.26 0.22
CA LEU A 217 -0.28 -6.38 -0.87
C LEU A 217 -1.65 -6.76 -0.31
N LYS A 218 -2.71 -6.10 -0.76
CA LYS A 218 -4.10 -6.38 -0.37
C LYS A 218 -4.92 -6.94 -1.53
N ASN A 219 -4.82 -6.28 -2.68
CA ASN A 219 -5.56 -6.62 -3.90
C ASN A 219 -4.58 -7.16 -4.94
N GLU A 220 -5.09 -7.66 -6.07
CA GLU A 220 -4.24 -8.06 -7.21
C GLU A 220 -3.19 -9.14 -6.84
N ILE A 221 -3.55 -10.03 -5.92
CA ILE A 221 -2.66 -11.00 -5.27
C ILE A 221 -2.05 -12.04 -6.22
N PHE A 222 -2.57 -12.18 -7.44
CA PHE A 222 -2.07 -13.12 -8.44
C PHE A 222 -1.28 -12.44 -9.57
N SER A 223 -1.19 -11.11 -9.56
CA SER A 223 -0.46 -10.32 -10.56
C SER A 223 0.67 -9.50 -9.95
N HIS A 224 0.74 -9.37 -8.61
CA HIS A 224 1.80 -8.60 -7.94
C HIS A 224 2.60 -9.45 -6.95
N CYS A 225 3.88 -9.13 -6.80
CA CYS A 225 4.74 -9.73 -5.79
C CYS A 225 4.26 -9.37 -4.38
N HIS A 226 4.13 -10.35 -3.48
CA HIS A 226 3.66 -10.11 -2.11
C HIS A 226 4.70 -9.43 -1.20
N HIS A 227 5.93 -9.29 -1.71
CA HIS A 227 7.01 -8.60 -1.01
C HIS A 227 7.27 -7.19 -1.59
N CYS A 228 7.60 -7.10 -2.88
CA CYS A 228 7.99 -5.83 -3.50
C CYS A 228 6.85 -5.11 -4.23
N LEU A 229 5.65 -5.70 -4.30
CA LEU A 229 4.47 -5.17 -5.01
C LEU A 229 4.68 -4.96 -6.51
N LYS A 230 5.76 -5.48 -7.11
CA LYS A 230 5.98 -5.40 -8.56
C LYS A 230 4.94 -6.23 -9.33
N LEU A 231 4.31 -5.64 -10.35
CA LEU A 231 3.51 -6.36 -11.35
C LEU A 231 4.36 -7.43 -12.06
N CYS A 232 3.89 -8.67 -12.01
CA CYS A 232 4.58 -9.84 -12.52
C CYS A 232 3.58 -10.96 -12.83
N TYR A 233 3.50 -11.40 -14.09
CA TYR A 233 2.61 -12.50 -14.49
C TYR A 233 3.24 -13.90 -14.37
N ILE A 234 4.48 -13.99 -13.88
CA ILE A 234 5.19 -15.26 -13.67
C ILE A 234 5.53 -15.47 -12.19
N LEU A 235 4.64 -15.04 -11.29
CA LEU A 235 4.83 -15.21 -9.86
C LEU A 235 5.12 -16.68 -9.50
N LYS A 236 6.10 -16.86 -8.61
CA LYS A 236 6.49 -18.15 -8.05
C LYS A 236 5.82 -18.32 -6.69
N PRO A 237 5.11 -19.44 -6.45
CA PRO A 237 4.52 -19.71 -5.16
C PRO A 237 5.58 -20.06 -4.11
N CYS A 238 5.29 -19.78 -2.85
CA CYS A 238 6.02 -20.38 -1.75
C CYS A 238 5.97 -21.92 -1.83
N PRO A 239 7.08 -22.64 -1.61
CA PRO A 239 7.08 -24.09 -1.60
C PRO A 239 6.35 -24.68 -0.39
N ASN A 240 6.18 -23.92 0.70
CA ASN A 240 5.68 -24.44 1.98
C ASN A 240 4.22 -24.05 2.29
N CYS A 241 3.75 -22.90 1.80
CA CYS A 241 2.38 -22.43 2.07
C CYS A 241 1.60 -22.16 0.78
N THR A 242 0.28 -22.01 0.91
CA THR A 242 -0.64 -21.70 -0.20
C THR A 242 -0.97 -20.20 -0.29
N GLN A 243 -0.25 -19.34 0.42
CA GLN A 243 -0.64 -17.94 0.63
C GLN A 243 0.29 -16.92 -0.02
N ALA A 244 1.57 -17.24 -0.23
CA ALA A 244 2.58 -16.27 -0.65
C ALA A 244 3.09 -16.51 -2.09
N LEU A 245 3.22 -15.42 -2.85
CA LEU A 245 3.71 -15.38 -4.23
C LEU A 245 4.79 -14.31 -4.41
N PHE A 246 5.86 -14.64 -5.14
CA PHE A 246 7.03 -13.76 -5.32
C PHE A 246 7.41 -13.61 -6.79
N CYS A 247 7.90 -12.43 -7.19
CA CYS A 247 8.37 -12.21 -8.56
C CYS A 247 9.77 -12.77 -8.85
N SER A 248 10.55 -13.11 -7.81
CA SER A 248 11.92 -13.59 -7.94
C SER A 248 12.38 -14.36 -6.70
N ASP A 249 13.44 -15.14 -6.85
CA ASP A 249 14.07 -15.88 -5.74
C ASP A 249 14.69 -14.92 -4.71
N ILE A 250 15.15 -13.75 -5.16
CA ILE A 250 15.60 -12.65 -4.29
C ILE A 250 14.44 -12.20 -3.39
N CYS A 251 13.28 -11.86 -3.97
CA CYS A 251 12.12 -11.43 -3.18
C CYS A 251 11.60 -12.51 -2.23
N GLN A 252 11.65 -13.78 -2.62
CA GLN A 252 11.27 -14.89 -1.74
C GLN A 252 12.26 -15.04 -0.58
N THR A 253 13.56 -14.95 -0.86
CA THR A 253 14.63 -15.08 0.15
C THR A 253 14.59 -13.91 1.12
N ASP A 254 14.50 -12.68 0.63
CA ASP A 254 14.43 -11.47 1.44
C ASP A 254 13.18 -11.48 2.33
N ALA A 255 12.01 -11.80 1.76
CA ALA A 255 10.78 -11.95 2.52
C ALA A 255 10.94 -13.00 3.62
N ASN A 256 11.49 -14.18 3.31
CA ASN A 256 11.71 -15.26 4.28
C ASN A 256 12.65 -14.84 5.41
N LEU A 257 13.76 -14.17 5.07
CA LEU A 257 14.73 -13.67 6.03
C LEU A 257 14.11 -12.65 6.99
N ILE A 258 13.27 -11.74 6.46
CA ILE A 258 12.72 -10.62 7.23
C ILE A 258 11.51 -11.05 8.06
N TYR A 259 10.48 -11.65 7.44
CA TYR A 259 9.19 -11.90 8.11
C TYR A 259 8.52 -13.23 7.74
N HIS A 260 8.66 -13.69 6.50
CA HIS A 260 7.85 -14.79 5.98
C HIS A 260 8.17 -16.12 6.66
N GLN A 261 9.39 -16.36 7.17
CA GLN A 261 9.69 -17.58 7.93
C GLN A 261 8.78 -17.76 9.16
N TYR A 262 8.30 -16.66 9.75
CA TYR A 262 7.40 -16.67 10.89
C TYR A 262 5.93 -16.63 10.48
N GLU A 263 5.61 -15.94 9.38
CA GLU A 263 4.24 -15.88 8.86
C GLU A 263 3.84 -17.18 8.15
N CYS A 264 4.74 -17.82 7.41
CA CYS A 264 4.48 -18.97 6.53
C CYS A 264 3.57 -20.06 7.16
N PRO A 265 3.85 -20.56 8.38
CA PRO A 265 3.00 -21.59 9.02
C PRO A 265 1.62 -21.10 9.44
N ILE A 266 1.43 -19.78 9.64
CA ILE A 266 0.20 -19.19 10.22
C ILE A 266 -0.53 -18.23 9.28
N LEU A 267 -0.02 -17.98 8.07
CA LEU A 267 -0.54 -16.95 7.17
C LEU A 267 -2.00 -17.23 6.74
N TYR A 268 -2.37 -18.50 6.58
CA TYR A 268 -3.77 -18.88 6.30
C TYR A 268 -4.69 -18.63 7.50
N SER A 269 -4.16 -18.74 8.72
CA SER A 269 -4.89 -18.37 9.94
C SER A 269 -5.21 -16.89 9.95
N PHE A 270 -4.33 -16.02 9.45
CA PHE A 270 -4.64 -14.59 9.36
C PHE A 270 -5.87 -14.33 8.49
N VAL A 271 -6.02 -15.03 7.37
CA VAL A 271 -7.22 -14.93 6.52
C VAL A 271 -8.46 -15.47 7.24
N LYS A 272 -8.34 -16.60 7.94
CA LYS A 272 -9.47 -17.24 8.64
C LYS A 272 -9.97 -16.45 9.84
N TRP A 273 -9.08 -15.72 10.49
CA TRP A 273 -9.37 -14.93 11.69
C TRP A 273 -9.48 -13.42 11.43
N ASP A 274 -9.55 -13.02 10.16
CA ASP A 274 -9.69 -11.62 9.73
C ASP A 274 -8.57 -10.69 10.21
N LEU A 275 -7.34 -11.20 10.29
CA LEU A 275 -6.17 -10.46 10.75
C LEU A 275 -5.36 -9.85 9.59
N GLN A 276 -5.67 -10.20 8.33
CA GLN A 276 -4.90 -9.76 7.15
C GLN A 276 -4.84 -8.23 7.01
N HIS A 277 -5.88 -7.51 7.42
CA HIS A 277 -5.95 -6.05 7.36
C HIS A 277 -5.00 -5.34 8.34
N ARG A 278 -4.39 -6.07 9.27
CA ARG A 278 -3.40 -5.56 10.24
C ARG A 278 -1.98 -6.07 9.99
N LEU A 279 -1.76 -6.79 8.88
CA LEU A 279 -0.50 -7.47 8.59
C LEU A 279 0.69 -6.51 8.45
N LEU A 280 0.45 -5.28 7.96
CA LEU A 280 1.50 -4.26 7.85
C LEU A 280 2.12 -3.95 9.22
N HIS A 281 1.30 -3.79 10.26
CA HIS A 281 1.78 -3.51 11.61
C HIS A 281 2.61 -4.67 12.16
N LEU A 282 2.17 -5.92 11.90
CA LEU A 282 2.91 -7.10 12.31
C LEU A 282 4.28 -7.17 11.62
N ARG A 283 4.32 -6.98 10.30
CA ARG A 283 5.56 -7.02 9.51
C ARG A 283 6.55 -5.95 9.93
N ILE A 284 6.09 -4.74 10.26
CA ILE A 284 6.94 -3.68 10.80
C ILE A 284 7.63 -4.15 12.08
N VAL A 285 6.87 -4.73 13.00
CA VAL A 285 7.39 -5.19 14.30
C VAL A 285 8.37 -6.36 14.13
N ILE A 286 8.04 -7.34 13.29
CA ILE A 286 8.93 -8.48 12.98
C ILE A 286 10.24 -7.98 12.34
N SER A 287 10.15 -7.02 11.41
CA SER A 287 11.32 -6.44 10.72
C SER A 287 12.22 -5.63 11.67
N ALA A 288 11.67 -5.16 12.79
CA ALA A 288 12.36 -4.34 13.78
C ALA A 288 12.98 -5.14 14.95
N THR A 289 12.89 -6.48 14.95
CA THR A 289 13.37 -7.33 16.06
C THR A 289 14.79 -7.03 16.53
N LYS A 290 15.73 -6.85 15.60
CA LYS A 290 17.14 -6.49 15.90
C LYS A 290 17.33 -5.13 16.57
N LYS A 291 16.26 -4.34 16.67
CA LYS A 291 16.26 -2.98 17.21
C LYS A 291 15.57 -2.87 18.56
N TYR A 292 14.95 -3.93 19.07
CA TYR A 292 14.14 -3.90 20.28
C TYR A 292 14.87 -3.32 21.50
N ASP A 293 16.16 -3.63 21.65
CA ASP A 293 16.97 -3.16 22.79
C ASP A 293 17.28 -1.65 22.74
N ASP A 294 17.13 -1.03 21.57
CA ASP A 294 17.46 0.38 21.34
C ASP A 294 16.23 1.29 21.24
N ILE A 295 15.02 0.75 21.31
CA ILE A 295 13.78 1.52 21.07
C ILE A 295 13.64 2.69 22.06
N ASN A 296 13.99 2.48 23.32
CA ASN A 296 13.95 3.53 24.34
C ASN A 296 14.98 4.65 24.10
N LYS A 297 15.94 4.46 23.18
CA LYS A 297 16.96 5.43 22.80
C LYS A 297 16.57 6.25 21.57
N TYR A 298 15.37 6.05 21.01
CA TYR A 298 14.91 6.71 19.79
C TYR A 298 14.51 8.16 20.02
N LEU A 299 15.42 8.95 20.57
CA LEU A 299 15.31 10.40 20.68
C LEU A 299 15.70 11.05 19.36
N SER A 300 15.07 12.18 19.03
CA SER A 300 15.50 13.03 17.92
C SER A 300 16.85 13.65 18.26
N GLU A 301 17.87 13.29 17.49
CA GLU A 301 19.20 13.88 17.59
C GLU A 301 19.28 15.06 16.61
N PRO A 302 19.68 16.26 17.08
CA PRO A 302 19.91 17.39 16.18
C PRO A 302 20.91 17.01 15.08
N ASN A 303 20.59 17.32 13.82
CA ASN A 303 21.40 17.03 12.64
C ASN A 303 21.60 15.54 12.28
N ALA A 304 20.86 14.61 12.88
CA ALA A 304 20.83 13.24 12.39
C ALA A 304 20.13 13.15 11.02
N ILE A 305 20.63 12.27 10.16
CA ILE A 305 20.01 12.02 8.85
C ILE A 305 18.69 11.28 9.05
N TYR A 306 17.59 11.87 8.60
CA TYR A 306 16.28 11.25 8.52
C TYR A 306 16.28 10.17 7.43
N ARG A 307 16.10 8.92 7.85
CA ARG A 307 16.23 7.74 7.01
C ARG A 307 14.90 7.02 6.85
N SER A 308 14.38 7.00 5.62
CA SER A 308 13.11 6.34 5.30
C SER A 308 13.13 4.83 5.49
N ASP A 309 14.32 4.23 5.43
CA ASP A 309 14.56 2.81 5.66
C ASP A 309 14.84 2.46 7.14
N SER A 310 14.69 3.40 8.07
CA SER A 310 14.96 3.21 9.50
C SER A 310 13.67 3.02 10.30
N TYR A 311 13.64 1.95 11.11
CA TYR A 311 12.52 1.73 12.04
C TYR A 311 12.37 2.87 13.07
N LYS A 312 13.46 3.56 13.43
CA LYS A 312 13.43 4.71 14.35
C LYS A 312 12.42 5.76 13.88
N GLU A 313 12.41 6.05 12.58
CA GLU A 313 11.54 7.09 12.04
C GLU A 313 10.08 6.64 11.99
N ILE A 314 9.82 5.36 11.71
CA ILE A 314 8.48 4.77 11.82
C ILE A 314 7.98 4.74 13.27
N HIS A 315 8.83 4.37 14.22
CA HIS A 315 8.49 4.31 15.65
C HIS A 315 8.13 5.68 16.20
N ASN A 316 8.80 6.73 15.73
CA ASN A 316 8.59 8.10 16.17
C ASN A 316 7.38 8.77 15.51
N LEU A 317 6.63 8.12 14.62
CA LEU A 317 5.40 8.66 14.04
C LEU A 317 4.29 8.83 15.10
N VAL A 318 3.35 9.74 14.83
CA VAL A 318 2.30 10.07 15.80
C VAL A 318 1.32 8.90 15.99
N SER A 319 1.13 8.45 17.23
CA SER A 319 0.20 7.37 17.57
C SER A 319 -1.17 7.86 18.06
N ASN A 320 -1.22 9.10 18.57
CA ASN A 320 -2.35 9.68 19.29
C ASN A 320 -2.86 8.82 20.46
N THR A 321 -1.99 8.02 21.09
CA THR A 321 -2.35 7.05 22.14
C THR A 321 -3.24 7.64 23.23
N ALA A 322 -2.88 8.81 23.77
CA ALA A 322 -3.63 9.46 24.84
C ALA A 322 -5.03 9.96 24.44
N GLN A 323 -5.30 10.11 23.14
CA GLN A 323 -6.58 10.61 22.62
C GLN A 323 -7.53 9.49 22.18
N ARG A 324 -7.05 8.23 22.19
CA ARG A 324 -7.83 7.06 21.75
C ARG A 324 -8.80 6.62 22.85
N SER A 325 -9.97 6.14 22.42
CA SER A 325 -10.96 5.62 23.35
C SER A 325 -10.54 4.24 23.87
N VAL A 326 -11.07 3.87 25.05
CA VAL A 326 -10.91 2.52 25.62
C VAL A 326 -11.34 1.44 24.63
N SER A 327 -12.44 1.68 23.90
CA SER A 327 -12.94 0.75 22.89
C SER A 327 -11.99 0.57 21.71
N ASP A 328 -11.37 1.66 21.21
CA ASP A 328 -10.39 1.57 20.12
C ASP A 328 -9.13 0.82 20.56
N LEU A 329 -8.62 1.12 21.76
CA LEU A 329 -7.45 0.42 22.31
C LEU A 329 -7.75 -1.05 22.59
N PHE A 330 -8.96 -1.38 23.03
CA PHE A 330 -9.37 -2.76 23.33
C PHE A 330 -9.47 -3.59 22.06
N ASP A 331 -10.11 -3.07 21.00
CA ASP A 331 -10.15 -3.73 19.69
C ASP A 331 -8.75 -4.04 19.16
N ARG A 332 -7.84 -3.07 19.18
CA ARG A 332 -6.45 -3.28 18.73
C ARG A 332 -5.70 -4.27 19.61
N ALA A 333 -5.93 -4.23 20.93
CA ALA A 333 -5.30 -5.15 21.87
C ALA A 333 -5.72 -6.61 21.62
N ILE A 334 -6.96 -6.85 21.21
CA ILE A 334 -7.45 -8.18 20.80
C ILE A 334 -6.67 -8.68 19.58
N HIS A 335 -6.54 -7.87 18.53
CA HIS A 335 -5.78 -8.24 17.33
C HIS A 335 -4.29 -8.50 17.65
N ALA A 336 -3.69 -7.65 18.50
CA ALA A 336 -2.33 -7.83 18.98
C ALA A 336 -2.15 -9.13 19.77
N ALA A 337 -3.09 -9.47 20.66
CA ALA A 337 -3.09 -10.71 21.42
C ALA A 337 -3.21 -11.94 20.51
N CYS A 338 -4.01 -11.86 19.45
CA CYS A 338 -4.13 -12.91 18.45
C CYS A 338 -2.84 -13.14 17.67
N PHE A 339 -2.17 -12.07 17.22
CA PHE A 339 -0.86 -12.20 16.58
C PHE A 339 0.18 -12.80 17.51
N TYR A 340 0.22 -12.31 18.75
CA TYR A 340 1.09 -12.86 19.78
C TYR A 340 0.83 -14.35 20.01
N HIS A 341 -0.43 -14.76 20.18
CA HIS A 341 -0.83 -16.15 20.37
C HIS A 341 -0.37 -17.05 19.21
N LEU A 342 -0.66 -16.65 17.98
CA LEU A 342 -0.33 -17.44 16.79
C LEU A 342 1.18 -17.59 16.62
N LEU A 343 1.93 -16.50 16.80
CA LEU A 343 3.40 -16.53 16.73
C LEU A 343 4.01 -17.38 17.84
N LYS A 344 3.56 -17.22 19.08
CA LYS A 344 4.11 -17.94 20.24
C LYS A 344 3.80 -19.43 20.21
N THR A 345 2.59 -19.79 19.79
CA THR A 345 2.13 -21.18 19.87
C THR A 345 2.55 -22.00 18.65
N PHE A 346 2.54 -21.41 17.46
CA PHE A 346 2.65 -22.16 16.20
C PHE A 346 3.90 -21.84 15.38
N THR A 347 4.85 -21.06 15.91
CA THR A 347 6.06 -20.66 15.15
C THR A 347 7.34 -20.73 16.01
N GLY A 348 8.48 -20.48 15.36
CA GLY A 348 9.77 -20.36 16.04
C GLY A 348 10.10 -18.96 16.58
N PHE A 349 9.21 -17.97 16.41
CA PHE A 349 9.55 -16.56 16.60
C PHE A 349 10.08 -16.22 18.01
N PHE A 350 9.52 -16.84 19.05
CA PHE A 350 9.92 -16.60 20.45
C PHE A 350 10.79 -17.71 21.07
N LYS A 351 11.25 -18.71 20.31
CA LYS A 351 11.94 -19.89 20.90
C LYS A 351 13.28 -19.57 21.58
N ASN A 352 13.96 -18.50 21.16
CA ASN A 352 15.27 -18.08 21.69
C ASN A 352 15.30 -16.60 22.04
N THR A 353 14.16 -16.03 22.44
CA THR A 353 14.04 -14.61 22.80
C THR A 353 13.93 -14.44 24.31
N SER A 354 14.41 -13.31 24.84
CA SER A 354 14.20 -12.97 26.25
C SER A 354 12.72 -12.63 26.52
N GLU A 355 12.31 -12.74 27.78
CA GLU A 355 10.99 -12.26 28.22
C GLU A 355 10.81 -10.76 27.90
N GLN A 356 11.89 -9.98 28.01
CA GLN A 356 11.90 -8.57 27.64
C GLN A 356 11.59 -8.37 26.16
N HIS A 357 12.19 -9.14 25.24
CA HIS A 357 11.87 -9.07 23.81
C HIS A 357 10.42 -9.44 23.51
N GLU A 358 9.88 -10.42 24.21
CA GLU A 358 8.48 -10.81 24.09
C GLU A 358 7.53 -9.71 24.59
N ASN A 359 7.87 -9.07 25.72
CA ASN A 359 7.13 -7.92 26.24
C ASN A 359 7.22 -6.70 25.30
N THR A 360 8.40 -6.44 24.73
CA THR A 360 8.59 -5.42 23.71
C THR A 360 7.76 -5.71 22.46
N PHE A 361 7.65 -6.96 22.00
CA PHE A 361 6.77 -7.30 20.89
C PHE A 361 5.31 -6.89 21.16
N LYS A 362 4.78 -7.25 22.34
CA LYS A 362 3.40 -6.91 22.74
C LYS A 362 3.18 -5.39 22.80
N GLU A 363 4.15 -4.66 23.35
CA GLU A 363 4.14 -3.20 23.37
C GLU A 363 4.07 -2.63 21.94
N LEU A 364 4.97 -3.08 21.06
CA LEU A 364 5.13 -2.52 19.72
C LEU A 364 4.01 -2.88 18.76
N VAL A 365 3.48 -4.11 18.81
CA VAL A 365 2.44 -4.52 17.85
C VAL A 365 1.17 -3.68 18.05
N LEU A 366 0.77 -3.43 19.30
CA LEU A 366 -0.35 -2.55 19.61
C LEU A 366 0.02 -1.08 19.34
N TYR A 367 1.26 -0.66 19.60
CA TYR A 367 1.72 0.71 19.28
C TYR A 367 1.72 1.01 17.77
N GLN A 368 2.19 0.07 16.94
CA GLN A 368 2.18 0.21 15.48
C GLN A 368 0.75 0.24 14.91
N MET A 369 -0.19 -0.50 15.52
CA MET A 369 -1.60 -0.38 15.20
C MET A 369 -2.19 0.99 15.55
N GLN A 370 -1.61 1.73 16.50
CA GLN A 370 -2.02 3.10 16.81
C GLN A 370 -1.38 4.13 15.87
N ILE A 371 -0.15 3.89 15.43
CA ILE A 371 0.55 4.74 14.45
C ILE A 371 -0.14 4.70 13.09
N GLY A 372 -0.38 3.50 12.55
CA GLY A 372 -0.72 3.35 11.14
C GLY A 372 -1.93 4.15 10.64
N PRO A 373 -3.09 4.18 11.32
CA PRO A 373 -4.28 4.91 10.84
C PRO A 373 -4.09 6.42 10.63
N CYS A 374 -3.06 7.01 11.24
CA CYS A 374 -2.75 8.44 11.12
C CYS A 374 -1.60 8.73 10.15
N ASN A 375 -0.87 7.72 9.67
CA ASN A 375 0.41 7.92 8.98
C ASN A 375 0.60 7.06 7.72
N PHE A 376 0.06 5.85 7.68
CA PHE A 376 0.32 4.94 6.57
C PHE A 376 -0.53 5.29 5.35
N HIS A 377 0.02 5.03 4.17
CA HIS A 377 -0.58 5.42 2.91
C HIS A 377 -0.98 4.21 2.09
N GLU A 378 -2.12 4.35 1.44
CA GLU A 378 -2.56 3.44 0.39
C GLU A 378 -1.59 3.52 -0.79
N ILE A 379 -1.23 2.36 -1.34
CA ILE A 379 -0.45 2.20 -2.56
C ILE A 379 -1.43 1.87 -3.67
N THR A 380 -1.46 2.74 -4.67
CA THR A 380 -2.37 2.64 -5.80
C THR A 380 -1.62 2.48 -7.11
N GLU A 381 -2.25 1.83 -8.08
CA GLU A 381 -1.76 1.79 -9.46
C GLU A 381 -2.85 2.19 -10.44
N THR A 382 -2.41 2.85 -11.51
CA THR A 382 -3.25 3.27 -12.61
C THR A 382 -3.01 2.34 -13.80
N LYS A 383 -4.05 1.65 -14.28
CA LYS A 383 -3.96 0.65 -15.37
C LYS A 383 -4.74 1.10 -16.61
N THR A 384 -4.18 0.89 -17.80
CA THR A 384 -4.93 0.96 -19.05
C THR A 384 -5.77 -0.31 -19.20
N SER A 385 -7.10 -0.23 -19.22
CA SER A 385 -7.94 -1.41 -19.45
C SER A 385 -8.10 -1.70 -20.95
N ASP A 386 -8.11 -2.98 -21.32
CA ASP A 386 -8.44 -3.49 -22.67
C ASP A 386 -9.91 -3.26 -23.09
N ARG A 387 -10.74 -2.60 -22.26
CA ARG A 387 -12.18 -2.46 -22.56
C ARG A 387 -12.44 -1.26 -23.47
N THR A 388 -12.80 -1.59 -24.71
CA THR A 388 -13.67 -0.76 -25.53
C THR A 388 -14.99 -0.53 -24.78
N SER A 389 -15.43 0.74 -24.67
CA SER A 389 -16.67 1.23 -24.02
C SER A 389 -16.68 1.33 -22.48
N ASP A 390 -15.81 2.18 -21.92
CA ASP A 390 -16.17 3.33 -21.07
C ASP A 390 -14.86 3.93 -20.51
N ASP A 391 -14.55 5.15 -20.97
CA ASP A 391 -13.27 5.86 -20.84
C ASP A 391 -12.95 6.34 -19.41
N LEU A 392 -12.75 5.43 -18.46
CA LEU A 392 -12.25 5.78 -17.13
C LEU A 392 -11.09 4.88 -16.75
N VAL A 393 -9.88 5.36 -17.00
CA VAL A 393 -8.70 4.88 -16.28
C VAL A 393 -8.97 5.09 -14.79
N SER A 394 -9.04 3.98 -14.06
CA SER A 394 -9.29 3.98 -12.63
C SER A 394 -7.99 3.67 -11.90
N GLN A 395 -7.68 4.52 -10.92
CA GLN A 395 -6.66 4.27 -9.94
C GLN A 395 -7.19 3.20 -8.97
N GLN A 396 -6.45 2.12 -8.79
CA GLN A 396 -6.86 0.97 -7.98
C GLN A 396 -5.93 0.79 -6.79
N GLU A 397 -6.49 0.61 -5.60
CA GLU A 397 -5.73 0.16 -4.42
C GLU A 397 -5.08 -1.19 -4.71
N ILE A 398 -3.77 -1.29 -4.53
CA ILE A 398 -3.07 -2.59 -4.57
C ILE A 398 -2.57 -3.00 -3.18
N GLY A 399 -2.26 -2.05 -2.29
CA GLY A 399 -1.68 -2.35 -0.99
C GLY A 399 -1.53 -1.15 -0.07
N ASP A 400 -0.79 -1.31 1.03
CA ASP A 400 -0.43 -0.23 1.96
C ASP A 400 1.08 -0.17 2.17
N GLY A 401 1.58 1.04 2.47
CA GLY A 401 2.97 1.28 2.83
C GLY A 401 3.14 2.19 4.05
N ALA A 402 4.19 1.92 4.82
CA ALA A 402 4.63 2.74 5.94
C ALA A 402 5.73 3.71 5.49
N TYR A 403 5.35 4.94 5.16
CA TYR A 403 6.23 6.00 4.65
C TYR A 403 6.57 6.98 5.77
N SER A 404 7.80 6.91 6.27
CA SER A 404 8.18 7.73 7.43
C SER A 404 8.23 9.22 7.09
N PHE A 405 8.77 9.62 5.94
CA PHE A 405 9.01 11.03 5.63
C PHE A 405 7.76 11.70 5.07
N LEU A 406 7.01 11.02 4.20
CA LEU A 406 5.74 11.53 3.67
C LEU A 406 4.69 11.75 4.77
N SER A 407 4.80 11.06 5.90
CA SER A 407 3.98 11.29 7.10
C SER A 407 4.27 12.63 7.81
N MET A 408 5.38 13.32 7.47
CA MET A 408 5.75 14.61 8.07
C MET A 408 5.03 15.81 7.42
N PHE A 409 4.31 15.59 6.32
CA PHE A 409 3.55 16.63 5.65
C PHE A 409 2.21 16.80 6.33
N ASN A 410 2.04 17.92 7.02
CA ASN A 410 0.80 18.25 7.71
C ASN A 410 -0.35 18.48 6.73
N HIS A 411 -1.57 18.38 7.27
CA HIS A 411 -2.80 18.53 6.50
C HIS A 411 -3.14 19.99 6.18
N SER A 412 -3.60 20.23 4.95
CA SER A 412 -4.47 21.36 4.59
C SER A 412 -5.67 20.89 3.77
N CYS A 413 -6.84 21.50 3.98
CA CYS A 413 -8.00 21.29 3.11
C CYS A 413 -7.79 21.88 1.71
N CYS A 414 -6.83 22.79 1.55
CA CYS A 414 -6.33 23.36 0.30
C CYS A 414 -4.81 23.11 0.25
N PRO A 415 -4.37 21.90 -0.14
CA PRO A 415 -2.96 21.51 -0.14
C PRO A 415 -2.17 22.29 -1.19
N ASN A 416 -0.86 22.32 -1.04
CA ASN A 416 0.07 22.89 -2.03
C ASN A 416 1.05 21.84 -2.58
N VAL A 417 0.90 20.57 -2.20
CA VAL A 417 1.61 19.42 -2.77
C VAL A 417 0.64 18.27 -3.09
N VAL A 418 1.07 17.33 -3.93
CA VAL A 418 0.34 16.10 -4.26
C VAL A 418 1.29 14.92 -4.42
N ARG A 419 0.77 13.73 -4.13
CA ARG A 419 1.46 12.46 -4.36
C ARG A 419 1.00 11.81 -5.66
N TYR A 420 1.93 11.11 -6.29
CA TYR A 420 1.69 10.14 -7.36
C TYR A 420 2.80 9.06 -7.25
N GLY A 421 2.63 7.85 -7.81
CA GLY A 421 3.49 6.71 -7.49
C GLY A 421 3.74 5.71 -8.62
N TYR A 422 4.94 5.14 -8.61
CA TYR A 422 5.36 4.05 -9.49
C TYR A 422 5.37 2.75 -8.69
N GLY A 423 4.19 2.13 -8.55
CA GLY A 423 3.95 1.09 -7.56
C GLY A 423 4.22 1.64 -6.14
N PRO A 424 5.05 1.00 -5.31
CA PRO A 424 5.33 1.48 -3.95
C PRO A 424 6.24 2.72 -3.89
N LEU A 425 6.87 3.15 -4.99
CA LEU A 425 7.69 4.36 -4.99
C LEU A 425 6.80 5.59 -5.10
N THR A 426 6.75 6.43 -4.07
CA THR A 426 5.88 7.61 -4.04
C THR A 426 6.67 8.88 -4.27
N ILE A 427 6.18 9.72 -5.18
CA ILE A 427 6.74 11.01 -5.57
C ILE A 427 5.85 12.12 -5.02
N LEU A 428 6.44 13.11 -4.37
CA LEU A 428 5.75 14.30 -3.90
C LEU A 428 6.18 15.51 -4.73
N ILE A 429 5.18 16.18 -5.29
CA ILE A 429 5.36 17.30 -6.21
C ILE A 429 4.48 18.49 -5.80
N THR A 430 4.95 19.71 -6.03
CA THR A 430 4.19 20.93 -5.73
C THR A 430 2.97 21.10 -6.65
N LEU A 431 1.83 21.44 -6.08
CA LEU A 431 0.57 21.78 -6.77
C LEU A 431 0.32 23.29 -6.89
N ASP A 432 1.05 24.09 -6.14
CA ASP A 432 0.90 25.54 -6.09
C ASP A 432 2.28 26.17 -5.85
N SER A 433 2.39 27.49 -5.98
CA SER A 433 3.56 28.23 -5.55
C SER A 433 3.66 28.21 -4.03
N ILE A 434 4.87 27.96 -3.50
CA ILE A 434 5.14 27.91 -2.05
C ILE A 434 6.31 28.85 -1.78
N LYS A 435 6.13 29.83 -0.90
CA LYS A 435 7.20 30.76 -0.54
C LYS A 435 8.19 30.14 0.43
N ALA A 436 9.45 30.59 0.37
CA ALA A 436 10.44 30.21 1.36
C ALA A 436 9.91 30.48 2.79
N GLY A 437 10.00 29.49 3.67
CA GLY A 437 9.46 29.53 5.02
C GLY A 437 8.02 29.03 5.17
N GLU A 438 7.26 28.84 4.08
CA GLU A 438 5.91 28.28 4.16
C GLU A 438 5.92 26.76 4.31
N GLN A 439 4.91 26.22 4.99
CA GLN A 439 4.69 24.78 5.08
C GLN A 439 4.30 24.17 3.74
N CYS A 440 4.83 22.98 3.49
CA CYS A 440 4.34 22.07 2.47
C CYS A 440 3.21 21.24 3.08
N PHE A 441 1.98 21.45 2.60
CA PHE A 441 0.78 20.79 3.07
C PHE A 441 0.24 19.77 2.09
N ASP A 442 0.08 18.55 2.58
CA ASP A 442 -0.63 17.50 1.90
C ASP A 442 -2.13 17.50 2.26
N ASN A 443 -2.94 16.73 1.54
CA ASN A 443 -4.35 16.50 1.85
C ASN A 443 -4.60 15.07 2.32
N TYR A 444 -5.29 14.95 3.46
CA TYR A 444 -5.59 13.66 4.11
C TYR A 444 -6.96 13.11 3.66
N GLY A 445 -7.37 13.40 2.43
CA GLY A 445 -8.67 12.99 1.87
C GLY A 445 -9.85 13.92 2.18
N TYR A 446 -9.60 15.14 2.67
CA TYR A 446 -10.64 16.10 3.06
C TYR A 446 -10.41 17.45 2.36
N HIS A 447 -10.62 17.49 1.05
CA HIS A 447 -10.42 18.70 0.24
C HIS A 447 -11.63 19.64 0.29
N TYR A 448 -11.39 20.95 0.34
CA TYR A 448 -12.48 21.93 0.52
C TYR A 448 -13.46 22.00 -0.66
N ALA A 449 -12.96 21.74 -1.86
CA ALA A 449 -13.73 21.87 -3.09
C ALA A 449 -14.83 20.81 -3.25
N VAL A 450 -14.71 19.66 -2.57
CA VAL A 450 -15.60 18.49 -2.75
C VAL A 450 -16.30 18.03 -1.47
N MET A 451 -15.97 18.63 -0.31
CA MET A 451 -16.53 18.22 0.97
C MET A 451 -16.84 19.44 1.85
N PRO A 452 -18.03 19.55 2.47
CA PRO A 452 -18.37 20.67 3.34
C PRO A 452 -17.45 20.82 4.56
N LYS A 453 -17.19 22.07 4.99
CA LYS A 453 -16.29 22.40 6.13
C LYS A 453 -16.62 21.63 7.40
N LYS A 454 -17.90 21.54 7.77
CA LYS A 454 -18.36 20.83 8.97
C LYS A 454 -17.95 19.36 8.94
N GLU A 455 -18.12 18.72 7.79
CA GLU A 455 -17.79 17.32 7.61
C GLU A 455 -16.28 17.07 7.62
N ARG A 456 -15.50 17.88 6.88
CA ARG A 456 -14.03 17.80 6.88
C ARG A 456 -13.47 17.87 8.30
N LYS A 457 -13.91 18.87 9.09
CA LYS A 457 -13.44 19.03 10.48
C LYS A 457 -13.86 17.85 11.37
N ALA A 458 -15.07 17.33 11.21
CA ALA A 458 -15.54 16.19 12.00
C ALA A 458 -14.72 14.91 11.69
N ARG A 459 -14.46 14.63 10.41
CA ARG A 459 -13.70 13.45 9.99
C ARG A 459 -12.22 13.55 10.38
N LEU A 460 -11.59 14.71 10.17
CA LEU A 460 -10.22 14.99 10.63
C LEU A 460 -10.07 14.82 12.14
N LYS A 461 -11.01 15.37 12.92
CA LYS A 461 -11.00 15.21 14.38
C LYS A 461 -11.14 13.74 14.80
N LYS A 462 -11.99 12.98 14.11
CA LYS A 462 -12.23 11.56 14.41
C LYS A 462 -11.01 10.68 14.11
N GLN A 463 -10.32 10.91 12.99
CA GLN A 463 -9.23 10.05 12.53
C GLN A 463 -7.83 10.52 12.97
N TYR A 464 -7.60 11.83 12.94
CA TYR A 464 -6.28 12.46 13.16
C TYR A 464 -6.22 13.30 14.44
N PHE A 465 -7.32 13.39 15.19
CA PHE A 465 -7.36 13.99 16.53
C PHE A 465 -6.96 15.48 16.60
N PHE A 466 -7.15 16.23 15.51
CA PHE A 466 -6.93 17.67 15.50
C PHE A 466 -8.10 18.43 14.85
N ASN A 467 -8.18 19.74 15.12
CA ASN A 467 -9.10 20.64 14.46
C ASN A 467 -8.38 21.44 13.38
N CYS A 468 -8.73 21.22 12.11
CA CYS A 468 -8.09 21.95 11.02
C CYS A 468 -8.34 23.47 11.08
N SER A 469 -7.24 24.21 10.99
CA SER A 469 -7.15 25.69 10.98
C SER A 469 -6.50 26.22 9.69
N CYS A 470 -6.42 25.41 8.62
CA CYS A 470 -5.92 25.87 7.33
C CYS A 470 -6.76 27.04 6.78
N ILE A 471 -6.19 27.80 5.83
CA ILE A 471 -6.83 28.98 5.24
C ILE A 471 -8.24 28.70 4.72
N ALA A 472 -8.46 27.56 4.05
CA ALA A 472 -9.77 27.17 3.54
C ALA A 472 -10.81 26.93 4.65
N CYS A 473 -10.37 26.52 5.84
CA CYS A 473 -11.24 26.41 7.01
C CYS A 473 -11.45 27.76 7.70
N VAL A 474 -10.43 28.61 7.81
CA VAL A 474 -10.53 29.93 8.44
C VAL A 474 -11.44 30.85 7.63
N GLU A 475 -11.16 30.99 6.33
CA GLU A 475 -11.88 31.87 5.41
C GLU A 475 -13.18 31.23 4.86
N ASN A 476 -13.49 30.00 5.29
CA ASN A 476 -14.70 29.28 4.90
C ASN A 476 -14.85 29.17 3.37
N TYR A 477 -13.82 28.65 2.70
CA TYR A 477 -13.85 28.45 1.25
C TYR A 477 -15.07 27.64 0.84
N LYS A 478 -15.73 28.13 -0.21
CA LYS A 478 -16.89 27.49 -0.81
C LYS A 478 -16.45 26.22 -1.56
N MET A 479 -17.38 25.29 -1.75
CA MET A 479 -17.16 24.14 -2.62
C MET A 479 -17.03 24.58 -4.09
N TYR A 480 -16.48 23.71 -4.93
CA TYR A 480 -16.09 24.00 -6.32
C TYR A 480 -17.17 24.75 -7.12
N ASP A 481 -18.40 24.23 -7.11
CA ASP A 481 -19.53 24.77 -7.88
C ASP A 481 -19.91 26.21 -7.52
N PHE A 482 -19.41 26.73 -6.39
CA PHE A 482 -19.70 28.06 -5.88
C PHE A 482 -18.47 28.98 -5.83
N LEU A 483 -17.33 28.54 -6.38
CA LEU A 483 -16.13 29.36 -6.49
C LEU A 483 -16.26 30.42 -7.57
N SER A 484 -15.57 31.54 -7.39
CA SER A 484 -15.44 32.57 -8.43
C SER A 484 -14.62 32.03 -9.60
N VAL A 485 -14.90 32.58 -10.80
CA VAL A 485 -14.15 32.31 -12.02
C VAL A 485 -13.39 33.59 -12.39
N ILE A 486 -12.09 33.47 -12.62
CA ILE A 486 -11.29 34.55 -13.20
C ILE A 486 -11.67 34.64 -14.68
N PRO A 487 -12.12 35.80 -15.18
CA PRO A 487 -12.59 35.96 -16.56
C PRO A 487 -11.42 36.04 -17.57
N ASP A 488 -10.49 35.10 -17.48
CA ASP A 488 -9.38 34.91 -18.42
C ASP A 488 -9.42 33.49 -18.98
N ARG A 489 -9.73 33.36 -20.27
CA ARG A 489 -9.77 32.07 -20.98
C ARG A 489 -8.40 31.39 -21.05
N ASN A 490 -7.32 32.11 -20.80
CA ASN A 490 -6.00 31.51 -20.71
C ASN A 490 -5.79 30.74 -19.39
N LEU A 491 -6.65 30.93 -18.38
CA LEU A 491 -6.56 30.26 -17.08
C LEU A 491 -7.50 29.06 -16.96
N THR A 492 -7.83 28.40 -18.06
CA THR A 492 -8.55 27.11 -18.07
C THR A 492 -7.80 26.06 -18.90
N LEU A 493 -8.23 24.80 -18.83
CA LEU A 493 -7.88 23.81 -19.84
C LEU A 493 -8.64 24.14 -21.13
N SER A 494 -8.00 23.90 -22.28
CA SER A 494 -8.71 23.99 -23.56
C SER A 494 -9.41 22.67 -23.84
N ASP A 495 -10.50 22.68 -24.63
CA ASP A 495 -11.19 21.43 -25.04
C ASP A 495 -10.25 20.42 -25.71
N LYS A 496 -9.19 20.91 -26.37
CA LYS A 496 -8.15 20.07 -26.94
C LYS A 496 -7.29 19.42 -25.86
N ASP A 497 -6.86 20.19 -24.87
CA ASP A 497 -6.08 19.68 -23.74
C ASP A 497 -6.91 18.67 -22.94
N THR A 498 -8.18 18.99 -22.63
CA THR A 498 -9.11 18.10 -21.93
C THR A 498 -9.28 16.78 -22.67
N ARG A 499 -9.56 16.81 -23.99
CA ARG A 499 -9.67 15.59 -24.80
C ARG A 499 -8.36 14.80 -24.85
N ALA A 500 -7.21 15.46 -24.86
CA ALA A 500 -5.92 14.77 -24.87
C ALA A 500 -5.65 14.03 -23.55
N LEU A 501 -6.05 14.62 -22.42
CA LEU A 501 -5.94 13.97 -21.10
C LEU A 501 -6.92 12.79 -20.97
N ILE A 502 -8.19 12.97 -21.37
CA ILE A 502 -9.20 11.90 -21.39
C ILE A 502 -8.73 10.73 -22.25
N ASN A 503 -8.09 11.00 -23.40
CA ASN A 503 -7.57 9.97 -24.29
C ASN A 503 -6.20 9.40 -23.85
N HIS A 504 -5.75 9.68 -22.62
CA HIS A 504 -4.46 9.22 -22.07
C HIS A 504 -3.25 9.48 -22.99
N ASN A 505 -3.27 10.60 -23.73
CA ASN A 505 -2.20 10.90 -24.69
C ASN A 505 -0.94 11.40 -23.97
N LEU A 506 0.00 10.48 -23.73
CA LEU A 506 1.26 10.76 -23.03
C LEU A 506 2.06 11.94 -23.63
N LYS A 507 2.12 12.06 -24.96
CA LYS A 507 2.90 13.10 -25.62
C LYS A 507 2.31 14.49 -25.35
N GLU A 508 0.99 14.60 -25.43
CA GLU A 508 0.30 15.85 -25.14
C GLU A 508 0.27 16.13 -23.64
N ALA A 509 0.06 15.12 -22.78
CA ALA A 509 0.14 15.26 -21.32
C ALA A 509 1.47 15.89 -20.87
N LYS A 510 2.62 15.48 -21.44
CA LYS A 510 3.93 16.10 -21.17
C LYS A 510 3.97 17.60 -21.52
N LYS A 511 3.30 18.03 -22.58
CA LYS A 511 3.22 19.44 -22.98
C LYS A 511 2.26 20.21 -22.09
N ILE A 512 1.09 19.62 -21.80
CA ILE A 512 0.05 20.18 -20.96
C ILE A 512 0.60 20.42 -19.56
N PHE A 513 1.26 19.42 -18.96
CA PHE A 513 1.90 19.55 -17.64
C PHE A 513 2.80 20.80 -17.54
N ARG A 514 3.67 21.02 -18.54
CA ARG A 514 4.55 22.21 -18.58
C ARG A 514 3.77 23.52 -18.70
N LYS A 515 2.74 23.55 -19.54
CA LYS A 515 1.85 24.70 -19.74
C LYS A 515 1.08 25.05 -18.47
N LEU A 516 0.61 24.04 -17.73
CA LEU A 516 -0.19 24.22 -16.53
C LEU A 516 0.58 24.89 -15.40
N ARG A 517 1.90 24.66 -15.28
CA ARG A 517 2.74 25.27 -14.22
C ARG A 517 2.56 26.79 -14.14
N GLY A 518 2.71 27.50 -15.27
CA GLY A 518 2.57 28.95 -15.31
C GLY A 518 1.14 29.43 -15.10
N LYS A 519 0.14 28.67 -15.58
CA LYS A 519 -1.28 29.01 -15.36
C LYS A 519 -1.68 28.87 -13.90
N ILE A 520 -1.22 27.80 -13.24
CA ILE A 520 -1.44 27.55 -11.81
C ILE A 520 -0.81 28.65 -10.99
N GLU A 521 0.41 29.08 -11.31
CA GLU A 521 1.07 30.19 -10.62
C GLU A 521 0.25 31.49 -10.67
N ILE A 522 -0.33 31.83 -11.83
CA ILE A 522 -1.18 33.02 -12.00
C ILE A 522 -2.53 32.87 -11.26
N ALA A 523 -3.22 31.74 -11.44
CA ALA A 523 -4.52 31.50 -10.80
C ALA A 523 -4.40 31.34 -9.28
N GLY A 524 -3.29 30.76 -8.80
CA GLY A 524 -2.96 30.53 -7.40
C GLY A 524 -2.77 31.81 -6.59
N ALA A 525 -2.30 32.89 -7.23
CA ALA A 525 -2.18 34.22 -6.63
C ALA A 525 -3.54 34.83 -6.23
N GLN A 526 -4.64 34.32 -6.77
CA GLN A 526 -6.01 34.79 -6.51
C GLN A 526 -6.90 33.66 -5.94
N LYS A 527 -6.32 32.69 -5.23
CA LYS A 527 -7.08 31.57 -4.65
C LYS A 527 -8.02 32.04 -3.52
N PRO A 528 -9.20 31.41 -3.35
CA PRO A 528 -9.71 30.27 -4.11
C PRO A 528 -10.49 30.73 -5.36
N ASN A 529 -10.38 29.96 -6.44
CA ASN A 529 -11.16 30.15 -7.67
C ASN A 529 -11.31 28.81 -8.41
N ALA A 530 -12.35 28.69 -9.25
CA ALA A 530 -12.63 27.47 -9.98
C ALA A 530 -11.53 27.14 -11.01
N ASN A 531 -10.95 28.17 -11.64
CA ASN A 531 -9.84 28.02 -12.59
C ASN A 531 -8.66 27.25 -11.98
N LEU A 532 -8.23 27.62 -10.78
CA LEU A 532 -7.14 26.94 -10.08
C LEU A 532 -7.45 25.47 -9.84
N GLY A 533 -8.68 25.16 -9.38
CA GLY A 533 -9.12 23.78 -9.18
C GLY A 533 -9.04 22.96 -10.47
N GLU A 534 -9.58 23.50 -11.57
CA GLU A 534 -9.53 22.86 -12.88
C GLU A 534 -8.08 22.61 -13.35
N LEU A 535 -7.20 23.60 -13.22
CA LEU A 535 -5.80 23.50 -13.63
C LEU A 535 -5.01 22.50 -12.77
N GLN A 536 -5.24 22.47 -11.46
CA GLN A 536 -4.61 21.51 -10.55
C GLN A 536 -5.09 20.07 -10.83
N GLU A 537 -6.37 19.86 -11.12
CA GLU A 537 -6.87 18.55 -11.54
C GLU A 537 -6.28 18.13 -12.90
N GLY A 538 -6.15 19.06 -13.86
CA GLY A 538 -5.44 18.81 -15.11
C GLY A 538 -3.98 18.38 -14.91
N MET A 539 -3.29 18.98 -13.92
CA MET A 539 -1.92 18.60 -13.55
C MET A 539 -1.89 17.20 -12.95
N LYS A 540 -2.81 16.86 -12.04
CA LYS A 540 -2.93 15.50 -11.47
C LYS A 540 -3.22 14.45 -12.54
N GLN A 541 -4.11 14.74 -13.49
CA GLN A 541 -4.36 13.85 -14.63
C GLN A 541 -3.12 13.60 -15.48
N CYS A 542 -2.27 14.62 -15.69
CA CYS A 542 -0.97 14.41 -16.33
C CYS A 542 -0.07 13.46 -15.54
N LEU A 543 0.00 13.63 -14.21
CA LEU A 543 0.78 12.76 -13.33
C LEU A 543 0.26 11.31 -13.36
N PHE A 544 -1.05 11.11 -13.32
CA PHE A 544 -1.67 9.78 -13.47
C PHE A 544 -1.32 9.13 -14.81
N ILE A 545 -1.30 9.89 -15.90
CA ILE A 545 -0.83 9.39 -17.20
C ILE A 545 0.66 9.00 -17.14
N PHE A 546 1.51 9.71 -16.39
CA PHE A 546 2.93 9.39 -16.28
C PHE A 546 3.18 8.07 -15.53
N GLU A 547 2.47 7.85 -14.43
CA GLU A 547 2.57 6.62 -13.61
C GLU A 547 1.74 5.44 -14.13
N THR A 548 0.96 5.63 -15.19
CA THR A 548 0.12 4.53 -15.71
C THR A 548 1.02 3.39 -16.18
N ILE A 549 0.78 2.19 -15.66
CA ILE A 549 1.47 0.98 -16.11
C ILE A 549 0.74 0.34 -17.29
N LYS A 550 1.46 0.07 -18.37
CA LYS A 550 0.93 -0.68 -19.50
C LYS A 550 0.93 -2.15 -19.16
N THR A 551 -0.23 -2.78 -19.27
CA THR A 551 -0.38 -4.21 -19.03
C THR A 551 -1.28 -4.86 -20.09
N PRO A 552 -0.97 -6.09 -20.56
CA PRO A 552 -1.82 -6.79 -21.51
C PRO A 552 -2.89 -7.67 -20.83
N ILE A 553 -2.87 -7.78 -19.49
CA ILE A 553 -3.78 -8.60 -18.65
C ILE A 553 -4.27 -7.73 -17.50
#